data_AF-A0A966IN29-F1
#
_entry.id   AF-A0A966IN29-F1
#
_cell.length_a   1.000
_cell.length_b   1.000
_cell.length_c   1.000
_cell.angle_alpha   90.00
_cell.angle_beta   90.00
_cell.angle_gamma   90.00
#
_symmetry.space_group_name_H-M   'P 1'
#
loop_
_entity.id
_entity.type
_entity.pdbx_description
1 polymer ?
#
loop_
_entity_poly.entity_id
_entity_poly.type
_entity_poly.pdbx_seq_one_letter_code
_entity_poly.pdbx_strand_id
1 'polypeptide(L)'
;GYLPITAEAGEATRASGFYDKNPGTDIAVIQMTAKQPTANSKGLRLGSFDQIRGIIDEELEAIWSGDKSAQEAMDSAKERGDKLLRRFESANK
;
A
#
# COMPACT_ATOMS: atom_id res chain seq x y z
N GLY A 1 -8.85 12.03 10.71
CA GLY A 1 -7.47 11.82 10.23
C GLY A 1 -7.38 11.01 8.95
N TYR A 2 -8.44 10.31 8.50
CA TYR A 2 -8.45 9.69 7.18
C TYR A 2 -8.58 10.72 6.05
N LEU A 3 -8.24 10.31 4.83
CA LEU A 3 -8.32 11.13 3.63
C LEU A 3 -9.78 11.50 3.28
N PRO A 4 -10.03 12.72 2.76
CA PRO A 4 -11.27 12.99 2.04
C PRO A 4 -11.35 12.11 0.80
N ILE A 5 -12.48 11.43 0.62
CA ILE A 5 -12.65 10.44 -0.45
C ILE A 5 -13.05 11.06 -1.80
N THR A 6 -13.42 12.34 -1.82
CA THR A 6 -13.75 13.09 -3.04
C THR A 6 -12.96 14.41 -3.10
N ALA A 7 -12.81 14.96 -4.31
CA ALA A 7 -12.15 16.24 -4.52
C ALA A 7 -12.90 17.37 -3.81
N GLU A 8 -14.23 17.36 -3.89
CA GLU A 8 -15.12 18.36 -3.28
C GLU A 8 -15.00 18.36 -1.76
N ALA A 9 -14.88 17.19 -1.13
CA ALA A 9 -14.63 17.09 0.31
C ALA A 9 -13.25 17.64 0.70
N GLY A 10 -12.23 17.42 -0.15
CA GLY A 10 -10.90 17.99 0.03
C GLY A 10 -10.90 19.52 -0.06
N GLU A 11 -11.61 20.08 -1.04
CA GLU A 11 -11.79 21.52 -1.23
C GLU A 11 -12.58 22.15 -0.08
N ALA A 12 -13.69 21.53 0.33
CA ALA A 12 -14.48 21.99 1.47
C ALA A 12 -13.66 22.01 2.78
N THR A 13 -12.81 20.99 2.99
CA THR A 13 -11.90 20.93 4.13
C THR A 13 -10.89 22.07 4.10
N ARG A 14 -10.32 22.38 2.92
CA ARG A 14 -9.43 23.54 2.74
C ARG A 14 -10.14 24.85 3.03
N ALA A 15 -11.32 25.05 2.45
CA ALA A 15 -12.12 26.27 2.61
C ALA A 15 -12.53 26.54 4.07
N SER A 16 -12.69 25.48 4.88
CA SER A 16 -12.99 25.61 6.31
C SER A 16 -11.80 26.14 7.16
N GLY A 17 -10.61 26.28 6.56
CA GLY A 17 -9.37 26.64 7.27
C GLY A 17 -8.81 25.50 8.13
N PHE A 18 -9.27 24.26 7.92
CA PHE A 18 -8.84 23.11 8.72
C PHE A 18 -7.33 22.84 8.56
N TYR A 19 -6.80 22.89 7.33
CA TYR A 19 -5.39 22.61 7.07
C TYR A 19 -4.46 23.69 7.66
N ASP A 20 -4.89 24.95 7.70
CA ASP A 20 -4.12 26.03 8.35
C ASP A 20 -4.05 25.83 9.87
N LYS A 21 -5.16 25.38 10.48
CA LYS A 21 -5.24 25.07 11.91
C LYS A 21 -4.56 23.76 12.28
N ASN A 22 -4.38 22.85 11.32
CA ASN A 22 -3.78 21.53 11.52
C ASN A 22 -2.69 21.28 10.45
N PRO A 23 -1.52 21.94 10.56
CA PRO A 23 -0.46 21.85 9.56
C PRO A 23 -0.05 20.40 9.27
N GLY A 24 0.15 20.08 8.00
CA GLY A 24 0.59 18.76 7.54
C GLY A 24 -0.54 17.78 7.23
N THR A 25 -1.79 18.09 7.62
CA THR A 25 -2.93 17.18 7.37
C THR A 25 -3.39 17.15 5.91
N ASP A 26 -2.93 18.07 5.06
CA ASP A 26 -3.15 18.07 3.61
C ASP A 26 -2.08 17.30 2.82
N ILE A 27 -0.94 16.97 3.42
CA ILE A 27 0.18 16.29 2.73
C ILE A 27 -0.25 14.95 2.13
N ALA A 28 -1.07 14.19 2.86
CA ALA A 28 -1.56 12.91 2.35
C ALA A 28 -2.48 13.11 1.12
N VAL A 29 -3.29 14.16 1.08
CA VAL A 29 -4.12 14.50 -0.09
C VAL A 29 -3.22 14.87 -1.27
N ILE A 30 -2.23 15.75 -1.04
CA ILE A 30 -1.25 16.17 -2.04
C ILE A 30 -0.54 14.95 -2.63
N GLN A 31 -0.09 14.01 -1.79
CA GLN A 31 0.60 12.79 -2.24
C GLN A 31 -0.30 11.93 -3.12
N MET A 32 -1.57 11.73 -2.72
CA MET A 32 -2.51 10.87 -3.46
C MET A 32 -2.88 11.44 -4.84
N THR A 33 -2.81 12.77 -5.01
CA THR A 33 -3.16 13.45 -6.27
C THR A 33 -1.94 13.98 -7.03
N ALA A 34 -0.71 13.71 -6.57
CA ALA A 34 0.50 14.30 -7.14
C ALA A 34 0.75 13.90 -8.61
N LYS A 35 0.30 12.71 -9.02
CA LYS A 35 0.48 12.18 -10.37
C LYS A 35 -0.74 11.38 -10.80
N GLN A 36 -0.99 11.34 -12.12
CA GLN A 36 -1.99 10.46 -12.69
C GLN A 36 -1.59 9.00 -12.50
N PRO A 37 -2.48 8.12 -11.98
CA PRO A 37 -2.18 6.71 -11.83
C PRO A 37 -1.95 6.02 -13.17
N THR A 38 -0.94 5.14 -13.23
CA THR A 38 -0.72 4.23 -14.35
C THR A 38 -1.65 3.02 -14.25
N ALA A 39 -1.62 2.13 -15.25
CA ALA A 39 -2.37 0.87 -15.18
C ALA A 39 -2.04 0.04 -13.92
N ASN A 40 -0.80 0.10 -13.44
CA ASN A 40 -0.30 -0.72 -12.33
C ASN A 40 -0.22 0.03 -10.99
N SER A 41 -0.64 1.30 -10.92
CA SER A 41 -0.53 2.12 -9.69
C SER A 41 -1.87 2.61 -9.14
N LYS A 42 -2.98 2.01 -9.58
CA LYS A 42 -4.35 2.29 -9.06
C LYS A 42 -4.64 1.63 -7.72
N GLY A 43 -3.76 0.74 -7.27
CA GLY A 43 -3.92 -0.09 -6.10
C GLY A 43 -3.53 -1.54 -6.38
N LEU A 44 -3.57 -2.37 -5.34
CA LEU A 44 -3.28 -3.79 -5.43
C LEU A 44 -4.57 -4.60 -5.33
N ARG A 45 -4.75 -5.57 -6.22
CA ARG A 45 -5.89 -6.49 -6.21
C ARG A 45 -5.37 -7.92 -6.26
N LEU A 46 -5.08 -8.46 -5.09
CA LEU A 46 -4.51 -9.79 -4.91
C LEU A 46 -5.40 -10.59 -3.95
N GLY A 47 -5.68 -11.84 -4.31
CA GLY A 47 -6.31 -12.78 -3.38
C GLY A 47 -5.33 -13.21 -2.29
N SER A 48 -5.83 -13.44 -1.08
CA SER A 48 -5.01 -13.77 0.10
C SER A 48 -3.97 -12.68 0.45
N PHE A 49 -4.28 -11.41 0.18
CA PHE A 49 -3.30 -10.33 0.34
C PHE A 49 -2.87 -10.10 1.80
N ASP A 50 -3.73 -10.36 2.78
CA ASP A 50 -3.37 -10.22 4.19
C ASP A 50 -2.24 -11.20 4.58
N GLN A 51 -2.30 -12.44 4.10
CA GLN A 51 -1.22 -13.42 4.30
C GLN A 51 0.04 -13.05 3.51
N ILE A 52 -0.11 -12.55 2.28
CA ILE A 52 1.02 -12.08 1.47
C ILE A 52 1.72 -10.91 2.17
N ARG A 53 0.98 -10.01 2.81
CA ARG A 53 1.57 -8.91 3.59
C ARG A 53 2.38 -9.43 4.77
N GLY A 54 1.86 -10.39 5.53
CA GLY A 54 2.62 -11.02 6.62
C GLY A 54 3.93 -11.65 6.14
N ILE A 55 3.93 -12.31 4.97
CA ILE A 55 5.16 -12.83 4.35
C ILE A 55 6.14 -11.69 4.02
N ILE A 56 5.65 -10.59 3.43
CA ILE A 56 6.51 -9.44 3.11
C ILE A 56 7.11 -8.85 4.39
N ASP A 57 6.33 -8.74 5.47
CA ASP A 57 6.79 -8.20 6.75
C ASP A 57 7.89 -9.09 7.36
N GLU A 58 7.70 -10.42 7.40
CA GLU A 58 8.72 -11.38 7.87
C GLU A 58 10.03 -11.28 7.07
N GLU A 59 9.93 -11.17 5.74
CA GLU A 59 11.10 -11.08 4.87
C GLU A 59 11.81 -9.72 5.01
N LEU A 60 11.07 -8.64 5.25
CA LEU A 60 11.65 -7.35 5.59
C LEU A 60 12.34 -7.39 6.96
N GLU A 61 11.75 -8.02 7.97
CA GLU A 61 12.37 -8.23 9.29
C GLU A 61 13.70 -8.95 9.18
N ALA A 62 13.80 -9.99 8.33
CA ALA A 62 15.04 -10.71 8.06
C ALA A 62 16.12 -9.83 7.39
N ILE A 63 15.73 -8.81 6.60
CA ILE A 63 16.69 -7.82 6.08
C ILE A 63 17.22 -6.96 7.23
N TRP A 64 16.33 -6.47 8.09
CA TRP A 64 16.69 -5.54 9.17
C TRP A 64 17.52 -6.20 10.27
N SER A 65 17.31 -7.50 10.52
CA SER A 65 18.13 -8.29 11.44
C SER A 65 19.49 -8.68 10.84
N GLY A 66 19.66 -8.56 9.52
CA GLY A 66 20.86 -8.98 8.80
C GLY A 66 20.92 -10.48 8.46
N ASP A 67 19.80 -11.21 8.62
CA ASP A 67 19.73 -12.65 8.31
C ASP A 67 19.67 -12.93 6.80
N LYS A 68 19.13 -11.99 6.02
CA LYS A 68 19.04 -12.08 4.54
C LYS A 68 19.47 -10.78 3.88
N SER A 69 20.04 -10.88 2.68
CA SER A 69 20.15 -9.70 1.81
C SER A 69 18.77 -9.27 1.29
N ALA A 70 18.65 -8.02 0.85
CA ALA A 70 17.41 -7.50 0.29
C ALA A 70 16.91 -8.31 -0.92
N GLN A 71 17.83 -8.79 -1.77
CA GLN A 71 17.46 -9.59 -2.94
C GLN A 71 16.91 -10.96 -2.52
N GLU A 72 17.61 -11.67 -1.63
CA GLU A 72 17.17 -13.01 -1.16
C GLU A 72 15.82 -12.96 -0.45
N ALA A 73 15.61 -11.96 0.40
CA ALA A 73 14.35 -11.77 1.11
C ALA A 73 13.19 -11.49 0.14
N MET A 74 13.37 -10.60 -0.83
CA MET A 74 12.30 -10.25 -1.78
C MET A 74 12.02 -11.38 -2.77
N ASP A 75 13.03 -12.15 -3.18
CA ASP A 75 12.83 -13.36 -3.99
C ASP A 75 12.04 -14.43 -3.22
N SER A 76 12.34 -14.60 -1.93
CA SER A 76 11.60 -15.51 -1.05
C SER A 76 10.14 -15.05 -0.83
N ALA A 77 9.94 -13.75 -0.58
CA ALA A 77 8.60 -13.17 -0.46
C ALA A 77 7.76 -13.42 -1.72
N LYS A 78 8.37 -13.20 -2.89
CA LYS A 78 7.75 -13.48 -4.19
C LYS A 78 7.37 -14.95 -4.33
N GLU A 79 8.30 -15.87 -4.10
CA GLU A 79 8.05 -17.31 -4.26
C GLU A 79 6.92 -17.79 -3.34
N ARG A 80 6.94 -17.38 -2.06
CA ARG A 80 5.93 -17.73 -1.06
C ARG A 80 4.57 -17.08 -1.39
N GLY A 81 4.58 -15.82 -1.82
CA GLY A 81 3.37 -15.09 -2.23
C GLY A 81 2.71 -15.68 -3.48
N ASP A 82 3.48 -16.05 -4.51
CA ASP A 82 2.96 -16.63 -5.75
C ASP A 82 2.21 -17.94 -5.50
N LYS A 83 2.65 -18.76 -4.53
CA LYS A 83 1.93 -19.97 -4.10
C LYS A 83 0.55 -19.65 -3.54
N LEU A 84 0.41 -18.58 -2.76
CA LEU A 84 -0.88 -18.13 -2.23
C LEU A 84 -1.79 -17.59 -3.34
N LEU A 85 -1.23 -16.85 -4.29
CA LEU A 85 -1.98 -16.37 -5.46
C LEU A 85 -2.55 -17.53 -6.27
N ARG A 86 -1.74 -18.58 -6.53
CA ARG A 86 -2.20 -19.78 -7.25
C ARG A 86 -3.27 -20.54 -6.48
N ARG A 87 -3.11 -20.69 -5.17
CA ARG A 87 -4.13 -21.31 -4.32
C ARG A 87 -5.45 -20.54 -4.38
N PHE A 88 -5.40 -19.21 -4.29
CA PHE A 88 -6.60 -18.37 -4.40
C PHE A 88 -7.24 -18.51 -5.78
N GLU A 89 -6.45 -18.47 -6.85
CA GLU A 89 -6.92 -18.70 -8.23
C GLU A 89 -7.66 -20.04 -8.34
N SER A 90 -7.06 -21.12 -7.85
CA SER A 90 -7.67 -22.45 -7.89
C SER A 90 -8.95 -22.58 -7.08
N ALA A 91 -9.06 -21.88 -5.95
CA ALA A 91 -10.24 -21.95 -5.08
C ALA A 91 -11.45 -21.16 -5.60
N ASN A 92 -11.25 -20.27 -6.58
CA ASN A 92 -12.27 -19.37 -7.13
C ASN A 92 -12.46 -19.56 -8.65
N LYS A 93 -12.05 -20.73 -9.18
CA LYS A 93 -12.49 -21.23 -10.49
C LYS A 93 -13.80 -21.98 -10.34
#